data_AF-A0AAD6INC8-F1
#
_entry.id   AF-A0AAD6INC8-F1
#
_cell.length_a   1.000
_cell.length_b   1.000
_cell.length_c   1.000
_cell.angle_alpha   90.00
_cell.angle_beta   90.00
_cell.angle_gamma   90.00
#
_symmetry.space_group_name_H-M   'P 1'
#
loop_
_entity.id
_entity.type
_entity.pdbx_description
1 polymer ?
#
loop_
_entity_poly.entity_id
_entity_poly.type
_entity_poly.pdbx_seq_one_letter_code
_entity_poly.pdbx_strand_id
1 'polypeptide(L)'
;MIQQFSTTTDLTMASTETWQLSQVVSKLSLGTNNYNIWVSRLEQGISNINPEYWSILAGDIEYPAEPNYIYYTTEESYFAVAMTEYMEVGFATELHTIRQKVEQFISINRDHNKCLLAQYEARLRKFEELNQKARMLLESTLEMAPTAMISCIFGARSAFLVLDRCKMRGF
;
A
#
# COMPACT_ATOMS: atom_id res chain seq x y z
N MET A 1 -9.57 -7.65 -44.15
CA MET A 1 -10.11 -6.40 -43.60
C MET A 1 -10.91 -6.74 -42.34
N ILE A 2 -10.27 -6.77 -41.17
CA ILE A 2 -10.92 -6.66 -39.84
C ILE A 2 -9.93 -5.93 -38.93
N GLN A 3 -10.48 -5.00 -38.17
CA GLN A 3 -9.87 -3.86 -37.49
C GLN A 3 -8.94 -4.22 -36.32
N GLN A 4 -7.83 -3.49 -36.26
CA GLN A 4 -7.16 -3.12 -35.01
C GLN A 4 -8.08 -2.17 -34.25
N PHE A 5 -8.35 -2.40 -32.96
CA PHE A 5 -8.57 -1.33 -31.98
C PHE A 5 -8.36 -1.87 -30.57
N SER A 6 -7.42 -1.27 -29.84
CA SER A 6 -7.42 -0.98 -28.39
C SER A 6 -6.02 -1.13 -27.78
N THR A 7 -5.15 -0.15 -28.00
CA THR A 7 -3.92 0.08 -27.20
C THR A 7 -3.65 1.57 -26.95
N THR A 8 -4.62 2.44 -27.22
CA THR A 8 -4.38 3.90 -27.23
C THR A 8 -4.55 4.57 -25.86
N THR A 9 -5.15 3.88 -24.88
CA THR A 9 -5.49 4.47 -23.58
C THR A 9 -4.33 4.41 -22.57
N ASP A 10 -3.48 3.38 -22.61
CA ASP A 10 -2.37 3.24 -21.64
C ASP A 10 -1.15 4.12 -21.98
N LEU A 11 -0.89 4.35 -23.28
CA LEU A 11 0.23 5.19 -23.72
C LEU A 11 -0.01 6.69 -23.48
N THR A 12 -1.27 7.12 -23.45
CA THR A 12 -1.64 8.53 -23.22
C THR A 12 -1.58 8.92 -21.74
N MET A 13 -1.93 8.03 -20.80
CA MET A 13 -1.74 8.31 -19.37
C MET A 13 -0.25 8.38 -19.00
N ALA A 14 0.55 7.41 -19.43
CA ALA A 14 1.98 7.38 -19.13
C ALA A 14 2.73 8.61 -19.69
N SER A 15 2.35 9.09 -20.89
CA SER A 15 2.93 10.29 -21.51
C SER A 15 2.47 11.59 -20.84
N THR A 16 1.24 11.64 -20.33
CA THR A 16 0.72 12.80 -19.61
C THR A 16 1.37 12.90 -18.23
N GLU A 17 1.52 11.78 -17.52
CA GLU A 17 2.26 11.71 -16.26
C GLU A 17 3.72 12.12 -16.45
N THR A 18 4.43 11.58 -17.46
CA THR A 18 5.82 11.98 -17.75
C THR A 18 5.98 13.43 -18.17
N TRP A 19 5.00 14.00 -18.90
CA TRP A 19 5.04 15.41 -19.28
C TRP A 19 4.75 16.34 -18.09
N GLN A 20 3.79 16.00 -17.22
CA GLN A 20 3.54 16.72 -15.97
C GLN A 20 4.72 16.63 -15.01
N LEU A 21 5.35 15.45 -14.89
CA LEU A 21 6.63 15.25 -14.20
C LEU A 21 7.69 16.21 -14.73
N SER A 22 7.87 16.33 -16.04
CA SER A 22 8.88 17.22 -16.63
C SER A 22 8.66 18.71 -16.31
N GLN A 23 7.40 19.14 -16.15
CA GLN A 23 7.06 20.52 -15.77
C GLN A 23 7.21 20.79 -14.26
N VAL A 24 6.98 19.80 -13.41
CA VAL A 24 7.23 19.90 -11.96
C VAL A 24 8.74 19.86 -11.66
N VAL A 25 9.48 18.99 -12.36
CA VAL A 25 10.94 18.81 -12.23
C VAL A 25 11.72 20.05 -12.68
N SER A 26 11.29 20.73 -13.75
CA SER A 26 11.99 21.94 -14.24
C SER A 26 11.82 23.19 -13.34
N LYS A 27 10.95 23.15 -12.32
CA LYS A 27 10.67 24.29 -11.42
C LYS A 27 11.23 24.15 -10.00
N LEU A 28 11.87 23.03 -9.67
CA LEU A 28 12.43 22.78 -8.33
C LEU A 28 13.96 22.85 -8.32
N SER A 29 14.57 23.52 -9.32
CA SER A 29 15.97 23.90 -9.25
C SER A 29 16.20 24.68 -7.95
N LEU A 30 17.18 24.18 -7.19
CA LEU A 30 17.59 24.64 -5.87
C LEU A 30 18.20 26.05 -5.98
N GLY A 31 17.35 27.04 -6.18
CA GLY A 31 17.61 28.45 -5.92
C GLY A 31 17.22 28.77 -4.48
N THR A 32 18.05 28.32 -3.55
CA THR A 32 18.33 28.85 -2.20
C THR A 32 17.40 29.98 -1.70
N ASN A 33 16.55 29.78 -0.67
CA ASN A 33 16.95 29.98 0.74
C ASN A 33 15.94 29.45 1.78
N ASN A 34 14.94 28.64 1.41
CA ASN A 34 13.91 28.23 2.38
C ASN A 34 13.38 26.81 2.14
N TYR A 35 13.82 25.88 2.99
CA TYR A 35 13.32 24.51 3.06
C TYR A 35 11.78 24.45 3.06
N ASN A 36 11.11 25.34 3.79
CA ASN A 36 9.64 25.35 3.87
C ASN A 36 8.99 25.72 2.53
N ILE A 37 9.63 26.58 1.73
CA ILE A 37 9.14 26.92 0.37
C ILE A 37 9.29 25.70 -0.54
N TRP A 38 10.41 24.97 -0.44
CA TRP A 38 10.60 23.74 -1.20
C TRP A 38 9.56 22.68 -0.81
N VAL A 39 9.35 22.43 0.49
CA VAL A 39 8.33 21.48 0.97
C VAL A 39 6.94 21.86 0.47
N SER A 40 6.55 23.15 0.56
CA SER A 40 5.24 23.61 0.09
C SER A 40 5.07 23.43 -1.43
N ARG A 41 6.12 23.68 -2.22
CA ARG A 41 6.08 23.45 -3.67
C ARG A 41 6.08 21.95 -4.02
N LEU A 42 6.79 21.13 -3.26
CA LEU A 42 6.78 19.68 -3.38
C LEU A 42 5.37 19.14 -3.13
N GLU A 43 4.76 19.52 -2.00
CA GLU A 43 3.39 19.16 -1.63
C GLU A 43 2.41 19.51 -2.75
N GLN A 44 2.42 20.76 -3.22
CA GLN A 44 1.55 21.19 -4.32
C GLN A 44 1.85 20.42 -5.61
N GLY A 45 3.13 20.27 -5.96
CA GLY A 45 3.57 19.63 -7.21
C GLY A 45 3.15 18.17 -7.29
N ILE A 46 3.41 17.39 -6.25
CA ILE A 46 3.09 15.95 -6.25
C ILE A 46 1.60 15.70 -6.00
N SER A 47 0.93 16.53 -5.19
CA SER A 47 -0.52 16.40 -4.97
C SER A 47 -1.34 16.69 -6.22
N ASN A 48 -0.85 17.59 -7.10
CA ASN A 48 -1.47 17.84 -8.40
C ASN A 48 -1.35 16.65 -9.36
N ILE A 49 -0.35 15.77 -9.18
CA ILE A 49 -0.19 14.53 -9.96
C ILE A 49 -1.07 13.43 -9.35
N ASN A 50 -0.89 13.16 -8.06
CA ASN A 50 -1.74 12.27 -7.28
C ASN A 50 -1.67 12.67 -5.79
N PRO A 51 -2.81 13.02 -5.17
CA PRO A 51 -2.84 13.41 -3.75
C PRO A 51 -2.34 12.30 -2.81
N GLU A 52 -2.48 11.02 -3.18
CA GLU A 52 -1.98 9.89 -2.37
C GLU A 52 -0.45 9.91 -2.22
N TYR A 53 0.30 10.52 -3.14
CA TYR A 53 1.77 10.63 -3.03
C TYR A 53 2.20 11.52 -1.86
N TRP A 54 1.56 12.68 -1.69
CA TRP A 54 1.84 13.52 -0.53
C TRP A 54 1.38 12.86 0.75
N SER A 55 0.20 12.23 0.77
CA SER A 55 -0.29 11.49 1.93
C SER A 55 0.68 10.40 2.40
N ILE A 56 1.42 9.72 1.51
CA ILE A 56 2.49 8.81 1.93
C ILE A 56 3.66 9.54 2.59
N LEU A 57 4.12 10.66 2.01
CA LEU A 57 5.23 11.44 2.59
C LEU A 57 4.86 12.02 3.96
N ALA A 58 3.66 12.61 4.05
CA ALA A 58 3.07 13.17 5.27
C ALA A 58 2.75 12.10 6.32
N GLY A 59 2.54 10.85 5.89
CA GLY A 59 2.31 9.68 6.74
C GLY A 59 0.85 9.41 7.06
N ASP A 60 -0.07 9.97 6.29
CA ASP A 60 -1.50 9.69 6.40
C ASP A 60 -1.85 8.29 5.85
N ILE A 61 -1.02 7.79 4.91
CA ILE A 61 -1.11 6.43 4.38
C ILE A 61 0.09 5.65 4.92
N GLU A 62 -0.21 4.64 5.73
CA GLU A 62 0.79 3.77 6.35
C GLU A 62 0.88 2.41 5.64
N TYR A 63 1.95 1.69 5.93
CA TYR A 63 2.14 0.32 5.48
C TYR A 63 0.97 -0.56 6.00
N PRO A 64 0.29 -1.35 5.15
CA PRO A 64 -0.84 -2.15 5.59
C PRO A 64 -0.45 -3.13 6.71
N ALA A 65 -1.23 -3.16 7.79
CA ALA A 65 -1.05 -4.17 8.82
C ALA A 65 -1.49 -5.56 8.32
N GLU A 66 -0.76 -6.59 8.74
CA GLU A 66 -1.17 -7.97 8.46
C GLU A 66 -2.54 -8.27 9.10
N PRO A 67 -3.43 -9.00 8.39
CA PRO A 67 -4.72 -9.38 8.95
C PRO A 67 -4.58 -10.35 10.11
N ASN A 68 -5.51 -10.28 11.05
CA ASN A 68 -5.66 -11.31 12.08
C ASN A 68 -6.29 -12.56 11.46
N TYR A 69 -5.45 -13.48 11.00
CA TYR A 69 -5.90 -14.77 10.51
C TYR A 69 -6.49 -15.63 11.63
N ILE A 70 -7.55 -16.36 11.31
CA ILE A 70 -8.23 -17.23 12.25
C ILE A 70 -7.64 -18.62 12.12
N TYR A 71 -6.93 -19.08 13.13
CA TYR A 71 -6.40 -20.45 13.19
C TYR A 71 -7.04 -21.18 14.38
N TYR A 72 -7.65 -22.32 14.08
CA TYR A 72 -8.13 -23.24 15.10
C TYR A 72 -7.31 -24.52 15.01
N THR A 73 -6.93 -25.05 16.16
CA THR A 73 -6.55 -26.45 16.28
C THR A 73 -7.76 -27.35 16.00
N THR A 74 -7.50 -28.63 15.75
CA THR A 74 -8.57 -29.62 15.58
C THR A 74 -9.49 -29.64 16.81
N GLU A 75 -8.94 -29.63 18.02
CA GLU A 75 -9.71 -29.65 19.27
C GLU A 75 -10.57 -28.39 19.44
N GLU A 76 -10.02 -27.20 19.18
CA GLU A 76 -10.79 -25.95 19.22
C GLU A 76 -11.89 -25.93 18.15
N SER A 77 -11.67 -26.54 17.00
CA SER A 77 -12.69 -26.67 15.95
C SER A 77 -13.84 -27.58 16.38
N TYR A 78 -13.52 -28.73 17.00
CA TYR A 78 -14.53 -29.62 17.58
C TYR A 78 -15.31 -28.95 18.71
N PHE A 79 -14.61 -28.23 19.60
CA PHE A 79 -15.24 -27.51 20.70
C PHE A 79 -16.15 -26.38 20.18
N ALA A 80 -15.67 -25.57 19.22
CA ALA A 80 -16.45 -24.51 18.62
C ALA A 80 -17.74 -25.05 18.00
N VAL A 81 -17.65 -26.08 17.15
CA VAL A 81 -18.82 -26.71 16.52
C VAL A 81 -19.75 -27.35 17.56
N ALA A 82 -19.22 -28.08 18.54
CA ALA A 82 -20.04 -28.71 19.58
C ALA A 82 -20.80 -27.66 20.41
N MET A 83 -20.19 -26.52 20.71
CA MET A 83 -20.84 -25.42 21.43
C MET A 83 -21.96 -24.76 20.62
N THR A 84 -21.79 -24.55 19.32
CA THR A 84 -22.86 -24.02 18.46
C THR A 84 -24.00 -25.02 18.29
N GLU A 85 -23.67 -26.29 18.06
CA GLU A 85 -24.66 -27.36 17.85
C GLU A 85 -25.46 -27.69 19.11
N TYR A 86 -24.81 -27.69 20.27
CA TYR A 86 -25.47 -27.95 21.54
C TYR A 86 -26.58 -26.94 21.83
N MET A 87 -26.39 -25.69 21.43
CA MET A 87 -27.39 -24.63 21.56
C MET A 87 -28.62 -24.84 20.65
N GLU A 88 -28.47 -25.56 19.53
CA GLU A 88 -29.53 -25.74 18.53
C GLU A 88 -30.30 -27.06 18.68
N VAL A 89 -29.62 -28.15 19.03
CA VAL A 89 -30.18 -29.53 18.99
C VAL A 89 -29.86 -30.38 20.23
N GLY A 90 -29.14 -29.84 21.22
CA GLY A 90 -28.76 -30.57 22.44
C GLY A 90 -27.80 -31.75 22.19
N PHE A 91 -27.87 -32.81 23.01
CA PHE A 91 -26.99 -34.00 22.94
C PHE A 91 -27.36 -35.02 21.83
N ALA A 92 -28.35 -34.74 20.98
CA ALA A 92 -28.90 -35.73 20.05
C ALA A 92 -28.13 -35.88 18.72
N THR A 93 -27.06 -35.09 18.50
CA THR A 93 -26.35 -35.05 17.23
C THR A 93 -25.39 -36.24 17.08
N GLU A 94 -25.53 -36.99 15.99
CA GLU A 94 -24.63 -38.11 15.69
C GLU A 94 -23.17 -37.65 15.50
N LEU A 95 -22.22 -38.43 16.01
CA LEU A 95 -20.79 -38.12 15.92
C LEU A 95 -20.30 -37.92 14.47
N HIS A 96 -20.90 -38.64 13.51
CA HIS A 96 -20.58 -38.50 12.10
C HIS A 96 -20.97 -37.12 11.56
N THR A 97 -22.12 -36.60 11.96
CA THR A 97 -22.59 -35.25 11.62
C THR A 97 -21.68 -34.18 12.22
N ILE A 98 -21.23 -34.35 13.47
CA ILE A 98 -20.28 -33.42 14.11
C ILE A 98 -18.97 -33.36 13.33
N ARG A 99 -18.41 -34.51 12.93
CA ARG A 99 -17.17 -34.55 12.13
C ARG A 99 -17.33 -33.80 10.80
N GLN A 100 -18.43 -34.03 10.07
CA GLN A 100 -18.68 -33.32 8.81
C GLN A 100 -18.80 -31.80 9.02
N LYS A 101 -19.46 -31.37 10.09
CA LYS A 101 -19.58 -29.94 10.43
C LYS A 101 -18.24 -29.32 10.82
N VAL A 102 -17.38 -30.05 11.54
CA VAL A 102 -16.01 -29.62 11.84
C VAL A 102 -15.18 -29.47 10.56
N GLU A 103 -15.27 -30.41 9.63
CA GLU A 103 -14.59 -30.29 8.33
C GLU A 103 -15.09 -29.07 7.53
N GLN A 104 -16.40 -28.82 7.52
CA GLN A 104 -16.98 -27.62 6.90
C GLN A 104 -16.50 -26.34 7.58
N PHE A 105 -16.50 -26.30 8.92
CA PHE A 105 -16.02 -25.16 9.71
C PHE A 105 -14.56 -24.83 9.41
N ILE A 106 -13.69 -25.84 9.39
CA ILE A 106 -12.27 -25.68 9.03
C ILE A 106 -12.15 -25.16 7.60
N SER A 107 -12.93 -25.68 6.65
CA SER A 107 -12.92 -25.23 5.27
C SER A 107 -13.33 -23.75 5.14
N ILE A 108 -14.41 -23.35 5.81
CA ILE A 108 -14.90 -21.96 5.80
C ILE A 108 -13.84 -21.00 6.36
N ASN A 109 -13.20 -21.35 7.48
CA ASN A 109 -12.14 -20.52 8.06
C ASN A 109 -10.91 -20.44 7.15
N ARG A 110 -10.55 -21.55 6.49
CA ARG A 110 -9.47 -21.56 5.51
C ARG A 110 -9.77 -20.63 4.33
N ASP A 111 -10.99 -20.67 3.80
CA ASP A 111 -11.38 -19.83 2.67
C ASP A 111 -11.51 -18.36 3.08
N HIS A 112 -11.96 -18.09 4.31
CA HIS A 112 -11.93 -16.75 4.90
C HIS A 112 -10.49 -16.20 4.99
N ASN A 113 -9.55 -16.99 5.53
CA ASN A 113 -8.14 -16.59 5.61
C ASN A 113 -7.52 -16.35 4.22
N LYS A 114 -7.87 -17.17 3.21
CA LYS A 114 -7.44 -16.92 1.82
C LYS A 114 -7.97 -15.59 1.31
N CYS A 115 -9.23 -15.26 1.61
CA CYS A 115 -9.81 -13.97 1.21
C CYS A 115 -9.10 -12.80 1.90
N LEU A 116 -8.83 -12.90 3.20
CA LEU A 116 -8.06 -11.89 3.94
C LEU A 116 -6.66 -11.70 3.37
N LEU A 117 -5.96 -12.81 3.07
CA LEU A 117 -4.64 -12.78 2.45
C LEU A 117 -4.67 -12.07 1.11
N ALA A 118 -5.61 -12.43 0.23
CA ALA A 118 -5.74 -11.80 -1.09
C ALA A 118 -6.03 -10.29 -0.99
N GLN A 119 -6.86 -9.87 -0.04
CA GLN A 119 -7.14 -8.45 0.22
C GLN A 119 -5.90 -7.72 0.74
N TYR A 120 -5.16 -8.34 1.66
CA TYR A 120 -3.91 -7.80 2.19
C TYR A 120 -2.86 -7.64 1.10
N GLU A 121 -2.62 -8.67 0.29
CA GLU A 121 -1.67 -8.62 -0.83
C GLU A 121 -2.04 -7.57 -1.87
N ALA A 122 -3.34 -7.36 -2.13
CA ALA A 122 -3.79 -6.31 -3.02
C ALA A 122 -3.50 -4.90 -2.45
N ARG A 123 -3.78 -4.69 -1.16
CA ARG A 123 -3.47 -3.43 -0.47
C ARG A 123 -1.97 -3.18 -0.39
N LEU A 124 -1.19 -4.22 -0.11
CA LEU A 124 0.26 -4.17 -0.04
C LEU A 124 0.85 -3.77 -1.39
N ARG A 125 0.46 -4.43 -2.49
CA ARG A 125 0.90 -4.05 -3.84
C ARG A 125 0.56 -2.62 -4.18
N LYS A 126 -0.67 -2.16 -3.87
CA LYS A 126 -1.05 -0.76 -4.08
C LYS A 126 -0.15 0.19 -3.27
N PHE A 127 0.11 -0.12 -2.00
CA PHE A 127 0.98 0.69 -1.15
C PHE A 127 2.42 0.73 -1.68
N GLU A 128 2.99 -0.42 -2.07
CA GLU A 128 4.35 -0.51 -2.61
C GLU A 128 4.52 0.31 -3.89
N GLU A 129 3.55 0.24 -4.80
CA GLU A 129 3.54 1.03 -6.03
C GLU A 129 3.49 2.53 -5.74
N LEU A 130 2.57 2.95 -4.85
CA LEU A 130 2.48 4.35 -4.45
C LEU A 130 3.75 4.83 -3.74
N ASN A 131 4.31 4.03 -2.85
CA ASN A 131 5.55 4.33 -2.14
C ASN A 131 6.71 4.50 -3.13
N GLN A 132 6.86 3.60 -4.10
CA GLN A 132 7.90 3.70 -5.12
C GLN A 132 7.73 4.96 -5.99
N LYS A 133 6.51 5.24 -6.47
CA LYS A 133 6.25 6.42 -7.32
C LYS A 133 6.45 7.74 -6.55
N ALA A 134 5.97 7.82 -5.31
CA ALA A 134 6.20 8.97 -4.44
C ALA A 134 7.70 9.17 -4.15
N ARG A 135 8.44 8.08 -3.95
CA ARG A 135 9.89 8.11 -3.76
C ARG A 135 10.62 8.66 -4.97
N MET A 136 10.31 8.17 -6.16
CA MET A 136 10.92 8.66 -7.41
C MET A 136 10.60 10.13 -7.67
N LEU A 137 9.34 10.53 -7.42
CA LEU A 137 8.94 11.93 -7.52
C LEU A 137 9.77 12.80 -6.57
N LEU A 138 9.89 12.41 -5.31
CA LEU A 138 10.74 13.07 -4.33
C LEU A 138 12.18 13.22 -4.84
N GLU A 139 12.82 12.16 -5.36
CA GLU A 139 14.19 12.23 -5.91
C GLU A 139 14.32 13.18 -7.10
N SER A 140 13.33 13.18 -8.00
CA SER A 140 13.37 14.05 -9.17
C SER A 140 13.26 15.55 -8.84
N THR A 141 12.82 15.87 -7.62
CA THR A 141 12.76 17.25 -7.12
C THR A 141 14.06 17.73 -6.45
N LEU A 142 15.08 16.87 -6.38
CA LEU A 142 16.30 17.09 -5.62
C LEU A 142 17.54 17.17 -6.52
N GLU A 143 18.54 17.90 -6.05
CA GLU A 143 19.89 17.85 -6.62
C GLU A 143 20.60 16.52 -6.30
N MET A 144 21.70 16.23 -7.03
CA MET A 144 22.41 14.95 -6.92
C MET A 144 22.86 14.59 -5.50
N ALA A 145 23.35 15.56 -4.71
CA ALA A 145 23.85 15.28 -3.36
C ALA A 145 22.74 14.90 -2.36
N PRO A 146 21.64 15.65 -2.23
CA PRO A 146 20.47 15.21 -1.46
C PRO A 146 19.89 13.89 -1.96
N THR A 147 19.81 13.66 -3.27
CA THR A 147 19.33 12.38 -3.82
C THR A 147 20.22 11.20 -3.41
N ALA A 148 21.55 11.36 -3.47
CA ALA A 148 22.47 10.32 -3.03
C ALA A 148 22.28 9.96 -1.54
N MET A 149 21.99 10.94 -0.69
CA MET A 149 21.78 10.75 0.75
C MET A 149 20.61 9.80 1.07
N ILE A 150 19.58 9.81 0.24
CA ILE A 150 18.35 9.04 0.45
C ILE A 150 18.23 7.83 -0.48
N SER A 151 19.12 7.69 -1.46
CA SER A 151 19.07 6.66 -2.52
C SER A 151 18.95 5.22 -2.00
N CYS A 152 19.48 4.93 -0.82
CA CYS A 152 19.39 3.61 -0.18
C CYS A 152 18.14 3.41 0.69
N ILE A 153 17.27 4.43 0.83
CA ILE A 153 16.06 4.39 1.64
C ILE A 153 14.88 3.99 0.77
N PHE A 154 14.34 2.80 1.02
CA PHE A 154 13.23 2.21 0.26
C PHE A 154 11.89 2.94 0.49
N GLY A 155 11.64 3.39 1.73
CA GLY A 155 10.38 4.08 2.09
C GLY A 155 10.40 5.56 1.71
N ALA A 156 9.41 6.03 0.96
CA ALA A 156 9.24 7.43 0.57
C ALA A 156 9.15 8.36 1.78
N ARG A 157 8.34 7.98 2.77
CA ARG A 157 8.24 8.70 4.06
C ARG A 157 9.58 8.77 4.77
N SER A 158 10.26 7.64 4.93
CA SER A 158 11.55 7.59 5.61
C SER A 158 12.59 8.46 4.91
N ALA A 159 12.61 8.46 3.58
CA ALA A 159 13.49 9.32 2.78
C ALA A 159 13.18 10.80 3.00
N PHE A 160 11.90 11.16 2.97
CA PHE A 160 11.45 12.53 3.25
C PHE A 160 11.82 12.97 4.68
N LEU A 161 11.62 12.11 5.69
CA LEU A 161 12.00 12.40 7.07
C LEU A 161 13.51 12.56 7.26
N VAL A 162 14.34 11.87 6.49
CA VAL A 162 15.80 12.09 6.53
C VAL A 162 16.13 13.48 5.99
N LEU A 163 15.53 13.91 4.88
CA LEU A 163 15.69 15.27 4.36
C LEU A 163 15.18 16.32 5.35
N ASP A 164 14.01 16.09 5.95
CA ASP A 164 13.40 16.97 6.94
C ASP A 164 14.24 17.07 8.20
N ARG A 165 14.76 15.96 8.73
CA ARG A 165 15.69 16.01 9.88
C ARG A 165 16.98 16.75 9.57
N CYS A 166 17.44 16.66 8.32
CA CYS A 166 18.62 17.38 7.89
C CYS A 166 18.36 18.88 7.66
N LYS A 167 17.09 19.32 7.62
CA LYS A 167 16.57 20.69 7.38
C LYS A 167 17.36 21.52 6.36
N MET A 168 18.12 20.85 5.50
CA MET A 168 19.24 21.39 4.73
C MET A 168 20.08 22.38 5.56
N ARG A 169 21.04 21.88 6.37
CA ARG A 169 22.09 22.70 7.04
C ARG A 169 22.92 23.48 6.00
N GLY A 170 22.39 24.59 5.51
CA GLY A 170 23.09 25.58 4.70
C GLY A 170 23.64 25.06 3.36
N PHE A 171 22.77 24.55 2.50
CA PHE A 171 23.02 24.49 1.05
C PHE A 171 22.23 25.60 0.36
#